data_AF-A0A4Y8KZW6-F1
#
_entry.id   AF-A0A4Y8KZW6-F1
#
_cell.length_a   1.000
_cell.length_b   1.000
_cell.length_c   1.000
_cell.angle_alpha   90.00
_cell.angle_beta   90.00
_cell.angle_gamma   90.00
#
_symmetry.space_group_name_H-M   'P 1'
#
loop_
_entity.id
_entity.type
_entity.pdbx_description
1 polymer ?
#
loop_
_entity_poly.entity_id
_entity_poly.type
_entity_poly.pdbx_seq_one_letter_code
_entity_poly.pdbx_strand_id
1 'polypeptide(L)'
;MENERKEEKSLKTQIELNAKNKRLKLHFIYVSIIFSAVIVAILSLHFYSDNLNSKFVGYAATISSLILSVLAIIITVISNDSTNGLMHKIRDIYEAISATPEKISDSVECITHASESLDNSVKSIRGISDKIEELSTAVNNNLSKIELLHESLPDKITNDLNTLILSQSGNKRHVDSYAEDKNSVNYNTVSDVKIDFNNYIDNTSHLGFIILYAVYVAYAKKKKLDLVKLADAIVLPGQEIDKDYAVSYFHGYFVSLVCIQGLIEHGIEANSTFKILNFNNELADVLIKKESDRFIFIKKDVKNLFPDNLQKCIDDAIIKD
;
A
#
# COMPACT_ATOMS: atom_id res chain seq x y z
N MET A 1 13.51 -59.95 16.74
CA MET A 1 13.30 -61.37 16.40
C MET A 1 12.21 -61.63 15.34
N GLU A 2 10.93 -61.29 15.55
CA GLU A 2 9.91 -61.60 14.52
C GLU A 2 9.96 -60.69 13.27
N ASN A 3 10.34 -59.43 13.46
CA ASN A 3 10.46 -58.46 12.36
C ASN A 3 11.66 -58.75 11.45
N GLU A 4 12.81 -59.08 12.04
CA GLU A 4 14.03 -59.46 11.32
C GLU A 4 13.82 -60.74 10.48
N ARG A 5 13.03 -61.69 10.99
CA ARG A 5 12.71 -62.93 10.27
C ARG A 5 11.75 -62.70 9.09
N LYS A 6 10.89 -61.68 9.16
CA LYS A 6 10.02 -61.25 8.05
C LYS A 6 10.80 -60.52 6.95
N GLU A 7 11.74 -59.67 7.33
CA GLU A 7 12.64 -58.99 6.38
C GLU A 7 13.57 -59.96 5.65
N GLU A 8 14.16 -60.94 6.34
CA GLU A 8 15.02 -61.93 5.71
C GLU A 8 14.26 -62.81 4.70
N LYS A 9 12.99 -63.12 5.00
CA LYS A 9 12.13 -63.91 4.11
C LYS A 9 11.70 -63.10 2.88
N SER A 10 11.41 -61.81 3.04
CA SER A 10 11.05 -60.93 1.91
C SER A 10 12.25 -60.71 0.98
N LEU A 11 13.46 -60.56 1.55
CA LEU A 11 14.70 -60.40 0.80
C LEU A 11 15.04 -61.66 -0.01
N LYS A 12 14.95 -62.85 0.59
CA LYS A 12 15.14 -64.13 -0.12
C LYS A 12 14.13 -64.31 -1.27
N THR A 13 12.87 -63.91 -1.05
CA THR A 13 11.81 -63.98 -2.08
C THR A 13 12.12 -63.03 -3.26
N GLN A 14 12.59 -61.81 -2.99
CA GLN A 14 12.99 -60.86 -4.05
C GLN A 14 14.21 -61.37 -4.85
N ILE A 15 15.20 -61.96 -4.18
CA ILE A 15 16.38 -62.53 -4.85
C ILE A 15 15.97 -63.68 -5.78
N GLU A 16 15.09 -64.57 -5.32
CA GLU A 16 14.60 -65.69 -6.13
C GLU A 16 13.77 -65.23 -7.34
N LEU A 17 12.91 -64.23 -7.15
CA LEU A 17 12.11 -63.62 -8.23
C LEU A 17 13.01 -62.98 -9.31
N ASN A 18 14.03 -62.23 -8.88
CA ASN A 18 14.99 -61.61 -9.79
C ASN A 18 15.81 -62.64 -10.57
N ALA A 19 16.19 -63.74 -9.94
CA ALA A 19 16.86 -64.86 -10.60
C ALA A 19 15.96 -65.55 -11.64
N LYS A 20 14.68 -65.77 -11.31
CA LYS A 20 13.67 -66.32 -12.25
C LYS A 20 13.45 -65.39 -13.44
N ASN A 21 13.30 -64.08 -13.22
CA ASN A 21 13.15 -63.10 -14.31
C ASN A 21 14.37 -63.06 -15.24
N LYS A 22 15.59 -63.13 -14.69
CA LYS A 22 16.81 -63.22 -15.50
C LYS A 22 16.83 -64.47 -16.38
N ARG A 23 16.48 -65.64 -15.82
CA ARG A 23 16.38 -66.89 -16.59
C ARG A 23 15.30 -66.81 -17.68
N LEU A 24 14.15 -66.22 -17.38
CA LEU A 24 13.05 -66.07 -18.35
C LEU A 24 13.42 -65.14 -19.50
N LYS A 25 14.09 -64.01 -19.22
CA LYS A 25 14.62 -63.11 -20.24
C LYS A 25 15.66 -63.80 -21.13
N LEU A 26 16.51 -64.65 -20.53
CA LEU A 26 17.49 -65.45 -21.26
C LEU A 26 16.81 -66.46 -22.19
N HIS A 27 15.83 -67.22 -21.69
CA HIS A 27 15.07 -68.17 -22.50
C HIS A 27 14.32 -67.47 -23.65
N PHE A 28 13.73 -66.30 -23.41
CA PHE A 28 13.06 -65.52 -24.44
C PHE A 28 14.03 -65.11 -25.58
N ILE A 29 15.24 -64.68 -25.23
CA ILE A 29 16.28 -64.35 -26.20
C ILE A 29 16.71 -65.59 -26.99
N TYR A 30 17.00 -66.71 -26.33
CA TYR A 30 17.40 -67.95 -27.02
C TYR A 30 16.31 -68.45 -27.97
N VAL A 31 15.04 -68.46 -27.53
CA VAL A 31 13.90 -68.86 -28.37
C VAL A 31 13.74 -67.94 -29.57
N SER A 32 13.90 -66.62 -29.38
CA SER A 32 13.82 -65.64 -30.47
C SER A 32 14.91 -65.85 -31.53
N ILE A 33 16.14 -66.14 -31.12
CA ILE A 33 17.27 -66.43 -32.03
C ILE A 33 17.02 -67.74 -32.81
N ILE A 34 16.63 -68.81 -32.12
CA ILE A 34 16.36 -70.11 -32.78
C ILE A 34 15.21 -69.96 -33.78
N PHE A 35 14.15 -69.26 -33.41
CA PHE A 35 13.01 -69.01 -34.28
C PHE A 35 13.41 -68.20 -35.52
N SER A 36 14.23 -67.16 -35.35
CA SER A 36 14.78 -66.39 -36.47
C SER A 36 15.63 -67.26 -37.41
N ALA A 37 16.50 -68.12 -36.86
CA ALA A 37 17.30 -69.04 -37.67
C ALA A 37 16.46 -70.05 -38.44
N VAL A 38 15.40 -70.60 -37.83
CA VAL A 38 14.45 -71.51 -38.49
C VAL A 38 13.71 -70.80 -39.62
N ILE A 39 13.23 -69.57 -39.41
CA ILE A 39 12.60 -68.76 -40.46
C ILE A 39 13.56 -68.55 -41.64
N VAL A 40 14.82 -68.19 -41.36
CA VAL A 40 15.84 -67.99 -42.41
C VAL A 40 16.11 -69.29 -43.18
N ALA A 41 16.15 -70.44 -42.51
CA ALA A 41 16.33 -71.74 -43.15
C ALA A 41 15.15 -72.13 -44.05
N ILE A 42 13.91 -71.93 -43.57
CA ILE A 42 12.69 -72.19 -44.35
C ILE A 42 12.63 -71.27 -45.57
N LEU A 43 12.91 -69.97 -45.39
CA LEU A 43 13.00 -69.03 -46.50
C LEU A 43 14.10 -69.43 -47.48
N SER A 44 15.28 -69.84 -47.01
CA SER A 44 16.36 -70.28 -47.90
C SER A 44 15.96 -71.47 -48.78
N LEU A 45 15.24 -72.44 -48.22
CA LEU A 45 14.72 -73.59 -48.98
C LEU A 45 13.62 -73.18 -49.96
N HIS A 46 12.70 -72.30 -49.55
CA HIS A 46 11.63 -71.81 -50.41
C HIS A 46 12.15 -70.98 -51.59
N PHE A 47 13.21 -70.21 -51.36
CA PHE A 47 13.83 -69.32 -52.36
C PHE A 47 14.78 -70.04 -53.31
N TYR A 48 15.36 -71.17 -52.91
CA TYR A 48 16.18 -72.01 -53.79
C TYR A 48 15.37 -72.60 -54.95
N SER A 49 14.06 -72.82 -54.75
CA SER A 49 13.22 -73.52 -55.71
C SER A 49 12.69 -72.66 -56.86
N ASP A 50 12.71 -71.32 -56.77
CA ASP A 50 12.05 -70.45 -57.77
C ASP A 50 12.79 -69.12 -58.01
N ASN A 51 13.29 -68.95 -59.24
CA ASN A 51 14.10 -67.79 -59.68
C ASN A 51 13.35 -66.45 -59.68
N LEU A 52 12.01 -66.49 -59.62
CA LEU A 52 11.15 -65.30 -59.61
C LEU A 52 10.93 -64.75 -58.20
N ASN A 53 10.91 -65.61 -57.18
CA ASN A 53 10.63 -65.22 -55.80
C ASN A 53 11.78 -64.40 -55.21
N SER A 54 13.04 -64.75 -55.53
CA SER A 54 14.24 -64.05 -55.04
C SER A 54 14.28 -62.56 -55.36
N LYS A 55 13.73 -62.13 -56.50
CA LYS A 55 13.64 -60.70 -56.86
C LYS A 55 12.62 -59.96 -55.99
N PHE A 56 11.49 -60.59 -55.67
CA PHE A 56 10.46 -59.98 -54.81
C PHE A 56 10.95 -59.71 -53.39
N VAL A 57 11.75 -60.61 -52.81
CA VAL A 57 12.35 -60.35 -51.48
C VAL A 57 13.38 -59.24 -51.52
N GLY A 58 14.20 -59.14 -52.56
CA GLY A 58 15.10 -58.01 -52.75
C GLY A 58 14.35 -56.67 -52.81
N TYR A 59 13.23 -56.62 -53.54
CA TYR A 59 12.39 -55.42 -53.60
C TYR A 59 11.71 -55.11 -52.27
N ALA A 60 11.14 -56.11 -51.59
CA ALA A 60 10.52 -55.93 -50.28
C ALA A 60 11.54 -55.47 -49.22
N ALA A 61 12.76 -56.01 -49.24
CA ALA A 61 13.84 -55.59 -48.36
C ALA A 61 14.26 -54.12 -48.63
N THR A 62 14.36 -53.73 -49.90
CA THR A 62 14.70 -52.35 -50.29
C THR A 62 13.63 -51.36 -49.86
N ILE A 63 12.35 -51.69 -50.10
CA ILE A 63 11.21 -50.87 -49.65
C ILE A 63 11.18 -50.78 -48.12
N SER A 64 11.42 -51.88 -47.40
CA SER A 64 11.46 -51.89 -45.93
C SER A 64 12.60 -51.02 -45.40
N SER A 65 13.78 -51.06 -46.02
CA SER A 65 14.92 -50.21 -45.66
C SER A 65 14.63 -48.72 -45.90
N LEU A 66 13.92 -48.39 -46.98
CA LEU A 66 13.52 -47.01 -47.28
C LEU A 66 12.53 -46.50 -46.24
N ILE A 67 11.50 -47.29 -45.91
CA ILE A 67 10.51 -46.93 -44.88
C ILE A 67 11.19 -46.73 -43.52
N LEU A 68 12.11 -47.63 -43.13
CA LEU A 68 12.80 -47.54 -41.86
C LEU A 68 13.72 -46.30 -41.78
N SER A 69 14.38 -45.95 -42.89
CA SER A 69 15.18 -44.73 -43.00
C SER A 69 14.33 -43.47 -42.86
N VAL A 70 13.17 -43.40 -43.53
CA VAL A 70 12.24 -42.27 -43.41
C VAL A 70 11.70 -42.15 -41.99
N LEU A 71 11.32 -43.27 -41.37
CA LEU A 71 10.85 -43.28 -39.98
C LEU A 71 11.92 -42.75 -39.01
N ALA A 72 13.18 -43.14 -39.21
CA ALA A 72 14.31 -42.66 -38.41
C ALA A 72 14.52 -41.14 -38.57
N ILE A 73 14.41 -40.62 -39.80
CA ILE A 73 14.51 -39.17 -40.06
C ILE A 73 13.37 -38.43 -39.36
N ILE A 74 12.12 -38.90 -39.48
CA ILE A 74 10.95 -38.28 -38.85
C ILE A 74 11.11 -38.23 -37.33
N ILE A 75 11.50 -39.35 -36.70
CA ILE A 75 11.72 -39.41 -35.26
C ILE A 75 12.85 -38.46 -34.85
N THR A 76 13.93 -38.38 -35.62
CA THR A 76 15.05 -37.49 -35.34
C THR A 76 14.63 -36.02 -35.40
N VAL A 77 13.87 -35.61 -36.42
CA VAL A 77 13.40 -34.23 -36.57
C VAL A 77 12.40 -33.86 -35.47
N ILE A 78 11.41 -34.71 -35.21
CA ILE A 78 10.41 -34.47 -34.15
C ILE A 78 11.07 -34.43 -32.77
N SER A 79 12.05 -35.31 -32.51
CA SER A 79 12.76 -35.33 -31.24
C SER A 79 13.72 -34.15 -31.09
N ASN A 80 14.38 -33.70 -32.16
CA ASN A 80 15.31 -32.57 -32.08
C ASN A 80 14.60 -31.27 -31.69
N ASP A 81 13.42 -30.99 -32.26
CA ASP A 81 12.71 -29.73 -32.00
C ASP A 81 11.89 -29.79 -30.69
N SER A 82 11.28 -30.93 -30.37
CA SER A 82 10.44 -31.07 -29.17
C SER A 82 11.25 -31.31 -27.90
N THR A 83 12.30 -32.14 -27.94
CA THR A 83 13.06 -32.51 -26.74
C THR A 83 13.95 -31.37 -26.25
N ASN A 84 14.57 -30.61 -27.15
CA ASN A 84 15.40 -29.47 -26.76
C ASN A 84 14.55 -28.36 -26.11
N GLY A 85 13.37 -28.06 -26.67
CA GLY A 85 12.45 -27.08 -26.09
C GLY A 85 11.87 -27.51 -24.73
N LEU A 86 11.57 -28.80 -24.56
CA LEU A 86 11.13 -29.37 -23.29
C LEU A 86 12.23 -29.32 -22.22
N MET A 87 13.47 -29.64 -22.58
CA MET A 87 14.60 -29.62 -21.65
C MET A 87 14.86 -28.22 -21.09
N HIS A 88 14.78 -27.19 -21.94
CA HIS A 88 14.86 -25.79 -21.50
C HIS A 88 13.73 -25.42 -20.55
N LYS A 89 12.47 -25.73 -20.91
CA LYS A 89 11.32 -25.46 -20.03
C LYS A 89 11.41 -26.20 -18.69
N ILE A 90 11.89 -27.45 -18.68
CA ILE A 90 12.09 -28.21 -17.43
C ILE A 90 13.17 -27.55 -16.57
N ARG A 91 14.24 -27.03 -17.19
CA ARG A 91 15.29 -26.32 -16.46
C ARG A 91 14.79 -25.01 -15.87
N ASP A 92 14.02 -24.23 -16.64
CA ASP A 92 13.42 -22.98 -16.16
C ASP A 92 12.44 -23.24 -15.00
N ILE A 93 11.64 -24.30 -15.09
CA ILE A 93 10.73 -24.75 -14.01
C ILE A 93 11.54 -25.19 -12.79
N TYR A 94 12.63 -25.94 -12.97
CA TYR A 94 13.48 -26.38 -11.89
C TYR A 94 14.15 -25.19 -11.18
N GLU A 95 14.67 -24.22 -11.93
CA GLU A 95 15.26 -22.99 -11.37
C GLU A 95 14.21 -22.20 -10.59
N ALA A 96 13.00 -22.00 -11.16
CA ALA A 96 11.90 -21.32 -10.48
C ALA A 96 11.46 -22.04 -9.19
N ILE A 97 11.35 -23.37 -9.22
CA ILE A 97 11.01 -24.16 -8.03
C ILE A 97 12.14 -24.10 -7.00
N SER A 98 13.40 -24.15 -7.43
CA SER A 98 14.55 -24.09 -6.51
C SER A 98 14.67 -22.74 -5.80
N ALA A 99 14.27 -21.65 -6.45
CA ALA A 99 14.26 -20.29 -5.88
C ALA A 99 12.99 -20.00 -5.05
N THR A 100 11.96 -20.83 -5.13
CA THR A 100 10.69 -20.61 -4.41
C THR A 100 10.84 -20.72 -2.88
N PRO A 101 11.57 -21.71 -2.31
CA PRO A 101 11.83 -21.79 -0.87
C PRO A 101 12.55 -20.56 -0.30
N GLU A 102 13.52 -20.00 -1.03
CA GLU A 102 14.26 -18.80 -0.62
C GLU A 102 13.32 -17.59 -0.53
N LYS A 103 12.52 -17.35 -1.58
CA LYS A 103 11.52 -16.27 -1.58
C LYS A 103 10.46 -16.43 -0.49
N ILE A 104 10.07 -17.67 -0.17
CA ILE A 104 9.16 -17.96 0.94
C ILE A 104 9.83 -17.64 2.28
N SER A 105 11.10 -18.01 2.46
CA SER A 105 11.88 -17.69 3.65
C SER A 105 11.97 -16.18 3.88
N ASP A 106 12.33 -15.42 2.83
CA ASP A 106 12.39 -13.96 2.89
C ASP A 106 11.04 -13.34 3.23
N SER A 107 9.96 -13.88 2.66
CA SER A 107 8.59 -13.43 2.94
C SER A 107 8.19 -13.70 4.40
N VAL A 108 8.58 -14.86 4.95
CA VAL A 108 8.34 -15.20 6.36
C VAL A 108 9.12 -14.24 7.27
N GLU A 109 10.38 -13.94 6.94
CA GLU A 109 11.20 -12.99 7.71
C GLU A 109 10.58 -11.58 7.71
N CYS A 110 10.15 -11.08 6.54
CA CYS A 110 9.43 -9.81 6.44
C CYS A 110 8.14 -9.81 7.28
N ILE A 111 7.37 -10.90 7.27
CA ILE A 111 6.15 -11.02 8.09
C ILE A 111 6.50 -11.01 9.58
N THR A 112 7.56 -11.69 10.01
CA THR A 112 7.98 -11.68 11.40
C THR A 112 8.38 -10.29 11.87
N HIS A 113 9.15 -9.54 11.08
CA HIS A 113 9.49 -8.16 11.40
C HIS A 113 8.27 -7.23 11.43
N ALA A 114 7.35 -7.39 10.49
CA ALA A 114 6.10 -6.63 10.50
C ALA A 114 5.26 -6.92 11.76
N SER A 115 5.22 -8.18 12.20
CA SER A 115 4.56 -8.60 13.43
C SER A 115 5.20 -7.97 14.68
N GLU A 116 6.53 -7.92 14.75
CA GLU A 116 7.24 -7.26 15.86
C GLU A 116 6.97 -5.75 15.91
N SER A 117 6.98 -5.08 14.75
CA SER A 117 6.63 -3.66 14.65
C SER A 117 5.18 -3.40 15.08
N LEU A 118 4.26 -4.30 14.74
CA LEU A 118 2.87 -4.22 15.18
C LEU A 118 2.75 -4.36 16.71
N ASP A 119 3.45 -5.33 17.30
CA ASP A 119 3.46 -5.52 18.76
C ASP A 119 4.00 -4.29 19.51
N ASN A 120 5.07 -3.68 19.00
CA ASN A 120 5.62 -2.42 19.53
C ASN A 120 4.63 -1.25 19.41
N SER A 121 3.89 -1.19 18.29
CA SER A 121 2.84 -0.17 18.09
C SER A 121 1.70 -0.37 19.08
N VAL A 122 1.26 -1.61 19.30
CA VAL A 122 0.22 -1.95 20.29
C VAL A 122 0.67 -1.57 21.72
N LYS A 123 1.93 -1.84 22.08
CA LYS A 123 2.50 -1.41 23.37
C LYS A 123 2.50 0.11 23.53
N SER A 124 2.86 0.84 22.47
CA SER A 124 2.85 2.30 22.48
C SER A 124 1.45 2.87 22.65
N ILE A 125 0.45 2.30 21.97
CA ILE A 125 -0.97 2.67 22.12
C ILE A 125 -1.45 2.43 23.55
N ARG A 126 -1.09 1.29 24.16
CA ARG A 126 -1.41 1.03 25.58
C ARG A 126 -0.80 2.09 26.50
N GLY A 127 0.46 2.47 26.30
CA GLY A 127 1.11 3.52 27.08
C GLY A 127 0.48 4.91 26.90
N ILE A 128 -0.12 5.20 25.73
CA ILE A 128 -0.91 6.42 25.53
C ILE A 128 -2.23 6.34 26.33
N SER A 129 -2.88 5.19 26.36
CA SER A 129 -4.11 4.98 27.12
C SER A 129 -3.90 5.27 28.61
N ASP A 130 -2.80 4.78 29.19
CA ASP A 130 -2.45 5.02 30.60
C ASP A 130 -2.25 6.54 30.87
N LYS A 131 -1.56 7.24 29.96
CA LYS A 131 -1.37 8.70 30.07
C LYS A 131 -2.67 9.49 29.94
N ILE A 132 -3.61 9.02 29.13
CA ILE A 132 -4.94 9.63 29.02
C ILE A 132 -5.71 9.47 30.34
N GLU A 133 -5.59 8.33 31.01
CA GLU A 133 -6.21 8.10 32.32
C GLU A 133 -5.61 9.01 33.40
N GLU A 134 -4.28 9.15 33.43
CA GLU A 134 -3.59 10.10 34.31
C GLU A 134 -4.05 11.55 34.04
N LEU A 135 -4.11 11.96 32.77
CA LEU A 135 -4.57 13.29 32.38
C LEU A 135 -6.03 13.53 32.79
N SER A 136 -6.91 12.55 32.58
CA SER A 136 -8.32 12.62 33.00
C SER A 136 -8.44 12.84 34.50
N THR A 137 -7.64 12.11 35.29
CA THR A 137 -7.59 12.26 36.74
C THR A 137 -7.08 13.66 37.15
N ALA A 138 -6.03 14.16 36.49
CA ALA A 138 -5.51 15.49 36.74
C ALA A 138 -6.52 16.60 36.39
N VAL A 139 -7.24 16.46 35.27
CA VAL A 139 -8.32 17.37 34.87
C VAL A 139 -9.43 17.38 35.91
N ASN A 140 -9.89 16.21 36.36
CA ASN A 140 -10.93 16.12 37.40
C ASN A 140 -10.49 16.76 38.71
N ASN A 141 -9.25 16.53 39.15
CA ASN A 141 -8.70 17.16 40.36
C ASN A 141 -8.64 18.70 40.23
N ASN A 142 -8.25 19.21 39.07
CA ASN A 142 -8.22 20.65 38.83
C ASN A 142 -9.63 21.25 38.76
N LEU A 143 -10.60 20.53 38.17
CA LEU A 143 -11.99 20.95 38.16
C LEU A 143 -12.55 21.06 39.58
N SER A 144 -12.30 20.07 40.45
CA SER A 144 -12.70 20.15 41.87
C SER A 144 -12.06 21.33 42.60
N LYS A 145 -10.79 21.66 42.31
CA LYS A 145 -10.15 22.86 42.88
C LYS A 145 -10.80 24.16 42.40
N ILE A 146 -11.17 24.23 41.12
CA ILE A 146 -11.89 25.39 40.56
C ILE A 146 -13.26 25.53 41.21
N GLU A 147 -13.97 24.42 41.42
CA GLU A 147 -15.27 24.40 42.09
C GLU A 147 -15.18 24.93 43.53
N LEU A 148 -14.18 24.49 44.30
CA LEU A 148 -13.91 25.01 45.65
C LEU A 148 -13.52 26.50 45.65
N LEU A 149 -12.74 26.94 44.67
CA LEU A 149 -12.40 28.37 44.51
C LEU A 149 -13.63 29.20 44.16
N HIS A 150 -14.49 28.68 43.29
CA HIS A 150 -15.75 29.33 42.92
C HIS A 150 -16.71 29.43 44.11
N GLU A 151 -16.77 28.42 44.97
CA GLU A 151 -17.61 28.44 46.17
C GLU A 151 -17.07 29.39 47.25
N SER A 152 -15.75 29.53 47.39
CA SER A 152 -15.12 30.40 48.41
C SER A 152 -14.92 31.86 47.98
N LEU A 153 -14.97 32.16 46.68
CA LEU A 153 -14.80 33.53 46.15
C LEU A 153 -15.87 34.52 46.65
N PRO A 154 -17.17 34.19 46.66
CA PRO A 154 -18.23 35.09 47.11
C PRO A 154 -18.04 35.52 48.57
N ASP A 155 -17.69 34.57 49.45
CA ASP A 155 -17.49 34.84 50.88
C ASP A 155 -16.25 35.71 51.12
N LYS A 156 -15.17 35.45 50.38
CA LYS A 156 -13.92 36.21 50.50
C LYS A 156 -14.09 37.64 49.98
N ILE A 157 -14.73 37.82 48.83
CA ILE A 157 -15.06 39.14 48.27
C ILE A 157 -15.97 39.91 49.23
N THR A 158 -16.99 39.25 49.80
CA THR A 158 -17.91 39.88 50.75
C THR A 158 -17.20 40.33 52.02
N ASN A 159 -16.30 39.51 52.58
CA ASN A 159 -15.50 39.89 53.73
C ASN A 159 -14.54 41.04 53.42
N ASP A 160 -13.78 40.96 52.32
CA ASP A 160 -12.84 42.01 51.93
C ASP A 160 -13.56 43.34 51.69
N LEU A 161 -14.72 43.34 51.02
CA LEU A 161 -15.55 44.53 50.84
C LEU A 161 -16.06 45.10 52.16
N ASN A 162 -16.52 44.25 53.08
CA ASN A 162 -16.97 44.70 54.40
C ASN A 162 -15.82 45.35 55.20
N THR A 163 -14.60 44.80 55.13
CA THR A 163 -13.42 45.43 55.77
C THR A 163 -13.04 46.76 55.13
N LEU A 164 -13.12 46.87 53.79
CA LEU A 164 -12.86 48.11 53.05
C LEU A 164 -13.91 49.19 53.37
N ILE A 165 -15.20 48.84 53.41
CA ILE A 165 -16.28 49.75 53.78
C ILE A 165 -16.12 50.26 55.22
N LEU A 166 -15.76 49.38 56.15
CA LEU A 166 -15.47 49.76 57.54
C LEU A 166 -14.25 50.70 57.63
N SER A 167 -13.21 50.47 56.81
CA SER A 167 -12.04 51.34 56.74
C SER A 167 -12.33 52.71 56.12
N GLN A 168 -13.28 52.81 55.17
CA GLN A 168 -13.69 54.07 54.55
C GLN A 168 -14.69 54.86 55.41
N SER A 169 -15.50 54.19 56.22
CA SER A 169 -16.46 54.83 57.14
C SER A 169 -15.76 55.69 58.22
N GLY A 170 -14.47 55.45 58.49
CA GLY A 170 -13.63 56.27 59.36
C GLY A 170 -13.11 57.57 58.73
N ASN A 171 -13.29 57.81 57.42
CA ASN A 171 -12.72 58.95 56.72
C ASN A 171 -13.77 59.69 55.87
N LYS A 172 -14.57 60.52 56.53
CA LYS A 172 -15.66 61.28 55.90
C LYS A 172 -15.14 62.58 55.28
N ARG A 173 -15.02 62.66 53.94
CA ARG A 173 -15.19 63.92 53.17
C ARG A 173 -15.72 63.66 51.75
N HIS A 174 -17.00 64.02 51.59
CA HIS A 174 -17.58 64.85 50.54
C HIS A 174 -17.50 64.45 49.04
N VAL A 175 -18.68 64.50 48.40
CA VAL A 175 -18.99 64.89 47.00
C VAL A 175 -19.40 63.74 46.02
N ASP A 176 -20.70 63.79 45.70
CA ASP A 176 -21.41 63.63 44.40
C ASP A 176 -21.78 62.27 43.76
N SER A 177 -23.10 62.01 43.79
CA SER A 177 -24.03 61.95 42.63
C SER A 177 -23.76 61.00 41.44
N TYR A 178 -24.62 59.97 41.38
CA TYR A 178 -25.20 59.26 40.21
C TYR A 178 -24.27 58.63 39.15
N ALA A 179 -24.33 57.29 39.06
CA ALA A 179 -24.71 56.58 37.83
C ALA A 179 -25.12 55.14 38.17
N GLU A 180 -26.33 54.74 37.74
CA GLU A 180 -26.73 53.32 37.66
C GLU A 180 -25.80 52.60 36.66
N ASP A 181 -25.25 51.45 37.04
CA ASP A 181 -24.75 50.48 36.06
C ASP A 181 -25.65 49.25 36.08
N LYS A 182 -26.60 49.25 35.16
CA LYS A 182 -27.27 48.05 34.67
C LYS A 182 -26.38 47.49 33.57
N ASN A 183 -25.77 46.33 33.81
CA ASN A 183 -25.59 45.33 32.75
C ASN A 183 -25.41 43.93 33.31
N SER A 184 -26.54 43.26 33.45
CA SER A 184 -26.70 41.82 33.36
C SER A 184 -26.08 41.29 32.05
N VAL A 185 -25.21 40.29 32.15
CA VAL A 185 -24.62 39.59 31.01
C VAL A 185 -25.73 38.96 30.16
N ASN A 186 -25.83 39.40 28.91
CA ASN A 186 -26.78 38.92 27.90
C ASN A 186 -26.07 37.91 26.97
N TYR A 187 -26.48 36.64 26.98
CA TYR A 187 -25.93 35.57 26.15
C TYR A 187 -26.57 35.50 24.75
N ASN A 188 -26.69 36.63 24.04
CA ASN A 188 -27.29 36.67 22.69
C ASN A 188 -26.48 37.45 21.64
N THR A 189 -25.16 37.27 21.64
CA THR A 189 -24.33 37.62 20.49
C THR A 189 -23.57 36.39 20.04
N VAL A 190 -23.89 35.90 18.84
CA VAL A 190 -23.02 35.01 18.06
C VAL A 190 -21.61 35.59 18.20
N SER A 191 -20.72 34.82 18.82
CA SER A 191 -19.38 35.26 19.11
C SER A 191 -18.72 35.69 17.80
N ASP A 192 -18.29 36.95 17.74
CA ASP A 192 -17.29 37.45 16.80
C ASP A 192 -15.97 36.71 17.09
N VAL A 193 -15.91 35.42 16.76
CA VAL A 193 -14.69 34.62 16.86
C VAL A 193 -13.77 35.14 15.77
N LYS A 194 -12.93 36.11 16.12
CA LYS A 194 -11.88 36.59 15.24
C LYS A 194 -10.90 35.44 15.02
N ILE A 195 -10.80 34.98 13.78
CA ILE A 195 -9.91 33.89 13.40
C ILE A 195 -8.47 34.40 13.46
N ASP A 196 -7.62 33.76 14.25
CA ASP A 196 -6.18 33.98 14.20
C ASP A 196 -5.58 33.26 13.00
N PHE A 197 -5.46 33.98 11.88
CA PHE A 197 -4.91 33.41 10.64
C PHE A 197 -3.44 33.02 10.76
N ASN A 198 -2.65 33.61 11.68
CA ASN A 198 -1.27 33.18 11.88
C ASN A 198 -1.23 31.77 12.45
N ASN A 199 -1.99 31.55 13.51
CA ASN A 199 -2.10 30.24 14.15
C ASN A 199 -2.77 29.22 13.21
N TYR A 200 -3.74 29.63 12.41
CA TYR A 200 -4.38 28.77 11.41
C TYR A 200 -3.37 28.25 10.36
N ILE A 201 -2.54 29.13 9.78
CA ILE A 201 -1.53 28.73 8.78
C ILE A 201 -0.44 27.85 9.41
N ASP A 202 -0.04 28.13 10.65
CA ASP A 202 1.02 27.37 11.33
C ASP A 202 0.59 25.92 11.59
N ASN A 203 -0.67 25.72 11.98
CA ASN A 203 -1.22 24.41 12.30
C ASN A 203 -1.85 23.68 11.11
N THR A 204 -1.98 24.34 9.96
CA THR A 204 -2.48 23.73 8.74
C THR A 204 -1.49 22.66 8.25
N SER A 205 -2.01 21.52 7.76
CA SER A 205 -1.16 20.45 7.20
C SER A 205 -0.44 20.91 5.92
N HIS A 206 0.56 20.17 5.45
CA HIS A 206 1.22 20.50 4.17
C HIS A 206 0.26 20.45 2.99
N LEU A 207 -0.59 19.42 2.91
CA LEU A 207 -1.64 19.33 1.89
C LEU A 207 -2.66 20.46 2.03
N GLY A 208 -3.06 20.81 3.26
CA GLY A 208 -3.96 21.92 3.54
C GLY A 208 -3.40 23.27 3.11
N PHE A 209 -2.10 23.47 3.31
CA PHE A 209 -1.40 24.66 2.85
C PHE A 209 -1.33 24.71 1.32
N ILE A 210 -1.05 23.58 0.66
CA ILE A 210 -1.01 23.47 -0.81
C ILE A 210 -2.36 23.85 -1.42
N ILE A 211 -3.46 23.27 -0.94
CA ILE A 211 -4.80 23.60 -1.48
C ILE A 211 -5.18 25.04 -1.16
N LEU A 212 -4.88 25.54 0.04
CA LEU A 212 -5.15 26.93 0.40
C LEU A 212 -4.40 27.91 -0.51
N TYR A 213 -3.13 27.62 -0.79
CA TYR A 213 -2.33 28.37 -1.76
C TYR A 213 -2.91 28.28 -3.16
N ALA A 214 -3.30 27.09 -3.63
CA ALA A 214 -3.92 26.90 -4.93
C ALA A 214 -5.24 27.71 -5.08
N VAL A 215 -6.07 27.76 -4.03
CA VAL A 215 -7.28 28.58 -3.99
C VAL A 215 -6.94 30.07 -4.10
N TYR A 216 -5.93 30.54 -3.37
CA TYR A 216 -5.46 31.92 -3.47
C TYR A 216 -4.93 32.26 -4.87
N VAL A 217 -4.11 31.40 -5.47
CA VAL A 217 -3.57 31.62 -6.83
C VAL A 217 -4.70 31.66 -7.85
N ALA A 218 -5.68 30.76 -7.76
CA ALA A 218 -6.85 30.78 -8.64
C ALA A 218 -7.64 32.09 -8.52
N TYR A 219 -7.85 32.59 -7.29
CA TYR A 219 -8.45 33.90 -7.03
C TYR A 219 -7.63 35.05 -7.63
N ALA A 220 -6.35 35.14 -7.29
CA ALA A 220 -5.45 36.22 -7.71
C ALA A 220 -5.29 36.29 -9.24
N LYS A 221 -5.28 35.13 -9.91
CA LYS A 221 -5.18 35.04 -11.38
C LYS A 221 -6.54 35.07 -12.08
N LYS A 222 -7.66 35.08 -11.34
CA LYS A 222 -9.03 34.96 -11.86
C LYS A 222 -9.21 33.73 -12.77
N LYS A 223 -8.56 32.63 -12.40
CA LYS A 223 -8.59 31.34 -13.10
C LYS A 223 -9.45 30.35 -12.34
N LYS A 224 -9.74 29.22 -12.98
CA LYS A 224 -10.51 28.14 -12.39
C LYS A 224 -9.58 27.21 -11.62
N LEU A 225 -10.09 26.62 -10.55
CA LEU A 225 -9.40 25.62 -9.75
C LEU A 225 -10.06 24.26 -9.98
N ASP A 226 -9.32 23.34 -10.59
CA ASP A 226 -9.71 21.93 -10.71
C ASP A 226 -8.92 21.11 -9.69
N LEU A 227 -9.65 20.54 -8.72
CA LEU A 227 -9.03 19.78 -7.62
C LEU A 227 -8.36 18.48 -8.09
N VAL A 228 -8.87 17.88 -9.17
CA VAL A 228 -8.31 16.63 -9.73
C VAL A 228 -7.01 16.95 -10.46
N LYS A 229 -7.00 17.98 -11.30
CA LYS A 229 -5.77 18.45 -11.97
C LYS A 229 -4.71 18.89 -10.95
N LEU A 230 -5.12 19.53 -9.85
CA LEU A 230 -4.21 19.91 -8.78
C LEU A 230 -3.56 18.67 -8.14
N ALA A 231 -4.35 17.65 -7.80
CA ALA A 231 -3.83 16.41 -7.24
C ALA A 231 -2.87 15.71 -8.22
N ASP A 232 -3.22 15.67 -9.51
CA ASP A 232 -2.36 15.11 -10.56
C ASP A 232 -1.02 15.85 -10.71
N ALA A 233 -1.00 17.17 -10.48
CA ALA A 233 0.22 17.97 -10.62
C ALA A 233 1.21 17.78 -9.45
N ILE A 234 0.73 17.31 -8.29
CA ILE A 234 1.53 17.25 -7.06
C ILE A 234 1.78 15.83 -6.57
N VAL A 235 0.98 14.83 -6.97
CA VAL A 235 1.16 13.43 -6.58
C VAL A 235 1.82 12.69 -7.76
N LEU A 236 3.09 12.35 -7.62
CA LEU A 236 3.83 11.62 -8.67
C LEU A 236 3.62 10.10 -8.53
N PRO A 237 3.70 9.33 -9.65
CA PRO A 237 3.63 7.88 -9.60
C PRO A 237 4.73 7.29 -8.69
N GLY A 238 4.33 6.47 -7.71
CA GLY A 238 5.26 5.82 -6.77
C GLY A 238 5.53 6.58 -5.47
N GLN A 239 4.80 7.67 -5.19
CA GLN A 239 4.83 8.34 -3.88
C GLN A 239 3.88 7.67 -2.88
N GLU A 240 4.14 7.83 -1.58
CA GLU A 240 3.34 7.24 -0.50
C GLU A 240 1.90 7.80 -0.43
N ILE A 241 1.68 9.00 -0.97
CA ILE A 241 0.36 9.62 -1.00
C ILE A 241 -0.41 9.09 -2.21
N ASP A 242 -1.52 8.42 -1.93
CA ASP A 242 -2.46 7.98 -2.96
C ASP A 242 -3.21 9.17 -3.59
N LYS A 243 -3.45 9.11 -4.90
CA LYS A 243 -4.13 10.18 -5.65
C LYS A 243 -5.57 10.36 -5.18
N ASP A 244 -6.31 9.28 -4.95
CA ASP A 244 -7.72 9.35 -4.54
C ASP A 244 -7.83 9.92 -3.13
N TYR A 245 -6.83 9.63 -2.28
CA TYR A 245 -6.69 10.27 -0.97
C TYR A 245 -6.46 11.79 -1.10
N ALA A 246 -5.53 12.23 -1.96
CA ALA A 246 -5.23 13.65 -2.14
C ALA A 246 -6.44 14.44 -2.68
N VAL A 247 -7.15 13.89 -3.68
CA VAL A 247 -8.38 14.51 -4.21
C VAL A 247 -9.45 14.63 -3.13
N SER A 248 -9.66 13.57 -2.35
CA SER A 248 -10.64 13.56 -1.26
C SER A 248 -10.28 14.56 -0.16
N TYR A 249 -8.99 14.64 0.20
CA TYR A 249 -8.47 15.61 1.16
C TYR A 249 -8.69 17.04 0.68
N PHE A 250 -8.37 17.33 -0.58
CA PHE A 250 -8.57 18.64 -1.18
C PHE A 250 -10.03 19.05 -1.24
N HIS A 251 -10.91 18.12 -1.56
CA HIS A 251 -12.34 18.39 -1.54
C HIS A 251 -12.82 18.71 -0.12
N GLY A 252 -12.45 17.90 0.88
CA GLY A 252 -12.82 18.12 2.28
C GLY A 252 -12.29 19.44 2.83
N TYR A 253 -11.02 19.76 2.54
CA TYR A 253 -10.41 21.02 2.95
C TYR A 253 -11.07 22.22 2.26
N PHE A 254 -11.32 22.13 0.95
CA PHE A 254 -12.00 23.18 0.20
C PHE A 254 -13.40 23.46 0.78
N VAL A 255 -14.19 22.42 1.04
CA VAL A 255 -15.52 22.56 1.68
C VAL A 255 -15.40 23.23 3.05
N SER A 256 -14.38 22.89 3.84
CA SER A 256 -14.16 23.53 5.14
C SER A 256 -13.91 25.03 5.02
N LEU A 257 -13.17 25.47 4.00
CA LEU A 257 -12.95 26.90 3.74
C LEU A 257 -14.25 27.63 3.37
N VAL A 258 -15.13 26.97 2.60
CA VAL A 258 -16.44 27.52 2.21
C VAL A 258 -17.38 27.64 3.41
N CYS A 259 -17.35 26.68 4.33
CA CYS A 259 -18.22 26.68 5.50
C CYS A 259 -17.92 27.83 6.49
N ILE A 260 -16.68 28.34 6.50
CA ILE A 260 -16.33 29.46 7.36
C ILE A 260 -16.69 30.75 6.65
N GLN A 261 -17.72 31.42 7.16
CA GLN A 261 -18.27 32.64 6.56
C GLN A 261 -17.17 33.70 6.34
N GLY A 262 -17.04 34.17 5.10
CA GLY A 262 -16.12 35.23 4.74
C GLY A 262 -14.66 34.81 4.52
N LEU A 263 -14.32 33.51 4.54
CA LEU A 263 -12.99 33.05 4.09
C LEU A 263 -12.88 33.03 2.56
N ILE A 264 -13.79 32.30 1.90
CA ILE A 264 -13.84 32.21 0.44
C ILE A 264 -15.28 32.22 -0.07
N GLU A 265 -15.47 32.76 -1.25
CA GLU A 265 -16.72 32.60 -2.02
C GLU A 265 -16.38 31.93 -3.35
N HIS A 266 -17.24 31.02 -3.79
CA HIS A 266 -17.00 30.28 -5.03
C HIS A 266 -18.26 30.13 -5.89
N GLY A 267 -18.05 30.03 -7.20
CA GLY A 267 -19.02 29.51 -8.15
C GLY A 267 -18.70 28.05 -8.47
N ILE A 268 -19.74 27.23 -8.55
CA ILE A 268 -19.63 25.85 -9.06
C ILE A 268 -19.85 25.88 -10.56
N GLU A 269 -18.95 25.29 -11.34
CA GLU A 269 -19.17 25.07 -12.77
C GLU A 269 -19.53 23.61 -13.07
N ALA A 270 -18.55 22.69 -13.02
CA ALA A 270 -18.73 21.26 -13.26
C ALA A 270 -17.53 20.44 -12.71
N ASN A 271 -17.72 19.14 -12.44
CA ASN A 271 -16.65 18.15 -12.19
C ASN A 271 -15.51 18.62 -11.28
N SER A 272 -15.80 19.07 -10.05
CA SER A 272 -14.78 19.55 -9.08
C SER A 272 -13.94 20.74 -9.55
N THR A 273 -14.46 21.50 -10.53
CA THR A 273 -13.89 22.77 -10.98
C THR A 273 -14.65 23.93 -10.34
N PHE A 274 -13.89 24.81 -9.67
CA PHE A 274 -14.40 25.94 -8.90
C PHE A 274 -13.86 27.24 -9.43
N LYS A 275 -14.72 28.26 -9.50
CA LYS A 275 -14.31 29.64 -9.73
C LYS A 275 -14.29 30.37 -8.40
N ILE A 276 -13.12 30.85 -7.97
CA ILE A 276 -13.01 31.59 -6.70
C ILE A 276 -13.41 33.05 -6.95
N LEU A 277 -14.48 33.48 -6.30
CA LEU A 277 -15.10 34.81 -6.47
C LEU A 277 -14.53 35.81 -5.47
N ASN A 278 -14.31 35.36 -4.23
CA ASN A 278 -13.79 36.17 -3.15
C ASN A 278 -12.81 35.33 -2.30
N PHE A 279 -11.83 36.01 -1.72
CA PHE A 279 -10.86 35.43 -0.80
C PHE A 279 -10.53 36.46 0.28
N ASN A 280 -10.50 36.03 1.54
CA ASN A 280 -10.27 36.91 2.68
C ASN A 280 -8.88 37.58 2.61
N ASN A 281 -8.86 38.92 2.66
CA ASN A 281 -7.62 39.70 2.51
C ASN A 281 -6.64 39.48 3.67
N GLU A 282 -7.11 39.36 4.91
CA GLU A 282 -6.24 39.13 6.07
C GLU A 282 -5.57 37.76 5.99
N LEU A 283 -6.32 36.73 5.55
CA LEU A 283 -5.77 35.42 5.26
C LEU A 283 -4.75 35.46 4.10
N ALA A 284 -5.03 36.22 3.04
CA ALA A 284 -4.13 36.36 1.90
C ALA A 284 -2.79 36.98 2.33
N ASP A 285 -2.82 38.05 3.13
CA ASP A 285 -1.62 38.72 3.61
C ASP A 285 -0.75 37.79 4.46
N VAL A 286 -1.36 37.02 5.37
CA VAL A 286 -0.65 36.03 6.19
C VAL A 286 -0.10 34.89 5.34
N LEU A 287 -0.89 34.39 4.38
CA LEU A 287 -0.50 33.30 3.49
C LEU A 287 0.73 33.68 2.66
N ILE A 288 0.71 34.84 2.01
CA ILE A 288 1.83 35.35 1.18
C ILE A 288 3.07 35.56 2.05
N LYS A 289 2.90 36.13 3.25
CA LYS A 289 4.02 36.36 4.18
C LYS A 289 4.71 35.05 4.58
N LYS A 290 3.97 33.96 4.74
CA LYS A 290 4.48 32.65 5.15
C LYS A 290 4.80 31.70 3.99
N GLU A 291 4.52 32.12 2.76
CA GLU A 291 4.59 31.28 1.56
C GLU A 291 5.97 30.67 1.34
N SER A 292 6.98 31.53 1.26
CA SER A 292 8.37 31.11 0.98
C SER A 292 8.87 30.14 2.05
N ASP A 293 8.62 30.46 3.33
CA ASP A 293 9.10 29.64 4.45
C ASP A 293 8.45 28.25 4.45
N ARG A 294 7.15 28.18 4.16
CA ARG A 294 6.40 26.91 4.11
C ARG A 294 6.83 26.05 2.93
N PHE A 295 7.04 26.62 1.74
CA PHE A 295 7.55 25.84 0.60
C PHE A 295 8.99 25.37 0.80
N ILE A 296 9.85 26.18 1.43
CA ILE A 296 11.21 25.75 1.83
C ILE A 296 11.14 24.58 2.80
N PHE A 297 10.26 24.65 3.80
CA PHE A 297 10.06 23.58 4.78
C PHE A 297 9.57 22.28 4.11
N ILE A 298 8.53 22.35 3.27
CA ILE A 298 7.99 21.18 2.56
C ILE A 298 9.07 20.51 1.71
N LYS A 299 9.88 21.32 1.01
CA LYS A 299 10.98 20.81 0.17
C LYS A 299 12.08 20.11 0.96
N LYS A 300 12.34 20.55 2.20
CA LYS A 300 13.41 20.02 3.04
C LYS A 300 12.97 18.78 3.81
N ASP A 301 11.81 18.83 4.44
CA ASP A 301 11.40 17.83 5.44
C ASP A 301 10.51 16.73 4.85
N VAL A 302 9.95 16.96 3.66
CA VAL A 302 8.95 16.07 3.05
C VAL A 302 9.22 15.81 1.56
N LYS A 303 10.50 15.89 1.16
CA LYS A 303 10.97 15.82 -0.24
C LYS A 303 10.48 14.57 -1.00
N ASN A 304 10.25 13.47 -0.30
CA ASN A 304 9.79 12.21 -0.91
C ASN A 304 8.29 12.23 -1.25
N LEU A 305 7.51 13.14 -0.68
CA LEU A 305 6.05 13.20 -0.86
C LEU A 305 5.58 14.21 -1.91
N PHE A 306 6.44 15.13 -2.36
CA PHE A 306 6.06 16.17 -3.32
C PHE A 306 7.17 16.49 -4.35
N PRO A 307 6.83 17.03 -5.53
CA PRO A 307 7.81 17.44 -6.53
C PRO A 307 8.77 18.55 -6.05
N ASP A 308 10.02 18.52 -6.51
CA ASP A 308 11.05 19.53 -6.20
C ASP A 308 10.68 20.97 -6.62
N ASN A 309 9.74 21.10 -7.57
CA ASN A 309 9.19 22.34 -8.12
C ASN A 309 7.71 22.52 -7.76
N LEU A 310 7.29 22.08 -6.57
CA LEU A 310 5.89 22.04 -6.11
C LEU A 310 5.11 23.34 -6.41
N GLN A 311 5.66 24.50 -6.05
CA GLN A 311 5.01 25.79 -6.30
C GLN A 311 4.70 26.00 -7.78
N LYS A 312 5.67 25.72 -8.65
CA LYS A 312 5.49 25.80 -10.11
C LYS A 312 4.47 24.78 -10.61
N CYS A 313 4.42 23.58 -10.03
CA CYS A 313 3.40 22.58 -10.40
C CYS A 313 1.99 23.08 -10.07
N ILE A 314 1.81 23.72 -8.91
CA ILE A 314 0.52 24.32 -8.51
C ILE A 314 0.16 25.46 -9.46
N ASP A 315 1.09 26.37 -9.73
CA ASP A 315 0.88 27.49 -10.65
C ASP A 315 0.50 27.01 -12.05
N ASP A 316 1.24 26.04 -12.60
CA ASP A 316 0.98 25.47 -13.91
C ASP A 316 -0.39 24.77 -13.99
N ALA A 317 -0.81 24.09 -12.91
CA ALA A 317 -2.11 23.42 -12.84
C ALA A 317 -3.29 24.41 -12.90
N ILE A 318 -3.07 25.64 -12.45
CA ILE A 318 -4.11 26.69 -12.39
C ILE A 318 -4.05 27.62 -13.62
N ILE A 319 -2.84 27.86 -14.16
CA ILE A 319 -2.62 28.85 -15.23
C ILE A 319 -2.92 28.29 -16.63
N LYS A 320 -2.80 26.97 -16.84
CA LYS A 320 -2.90 26.34 -18.17
C LYS A 320 -4.32 26.16 -18.75
N ASP A 321 -5.34 26.72 -18.12
CA ASP A 321 -6.71 26.80 -18.66
C ASP A 321 -6.99 28.11 -19.42
#